data_AF-A0A955L4D0-F1
#
_entry.id   AF-A0A955L4D0-F1
#
_cell.length_a   1.000
_cell.length_b   1.000
_cell.length_c   1.000
_cell.angle_alpha   90.00
_cell.angle_beta   90.00
_cell.angle_gamma   90.00
#
_symmetry.space_group_name_H-M   'P 1'
#
loop_
_entity.id
_entity.type
_entity.pdbx_description
1 polymer ?
#
loop_
_entity_poly.entity_id
_entity_poly.type
_entity_poly.pdbx_seq_one_letter_code
_entity_poly.pdbx_strand_id
1 'polypeptide(L)'
;INQLFKYTQLQSTFNTNMVALIDNEPKLMNLKTVLKEFIKHRQQIIVRRTLHFLGKNKKREHILQGLKIALDNLDEVIKLIRSSADAEVAKSGLMKNFGLTEIQAQAILDMQLRKLAALERKKIEDELKEVLATIEDLENLVASPQRILATVKDELLELKEKFGDARITKVVKSKLGEIEDGDLIPNEKCIITISRSGYIKRLKEDTYKTQGRGGVGVKGQTLKEEDVIDTIKTCNTHDWALFFTNRGKVYKLRAWEVPETNRTSKGTALVNFLSISAGEQIEAFMVVTPELMLNKDAFIVFGTAKGVIKKTALVEFENIRTSGIAAIKLNDGDSLTYVNYLDGDKDIMMVTALGMSIRFNHEDARPMGRVA
;
A
#
# COMPACT_ATOMS: atom_id res chain seq x y z
N ILE A 1 9.74 19.37 16.58
CA ILE A 1 9.93 18.01 16.00
C ILE A 1 9.79 18.04 14.48
N ASN A 2 8.67 18.51 13.91
CA ASN A 2 8.46 18.54 12.45
C ASN A 2 9.55 19.32 11.67
N GLN A 3 10.02 20.45 12.19
CA GLN A 3 11.14 21.20 11.59
C GLN A 3 12.46 20.40 11.58
N LEU A 4 12.70 19.54 12.59
CA LEU A 4 13.90 18.70 12.63
C LEU A 4 13.86 17.66 11.52
N PHE A 5 12.71 17.01 11.28
CA PHE A 5 12.58 16.08 10.15
C PHE A 5 12.76 16.77 8.80
N LYS A 6 12.33 18.04 8.64
CA LYS A 6 12.47 18.78 7.39
C LYS A 6 13.89 19.28 7.10
N TYR A 7 14.61 19.73 8.13
CA TYR A 7 15.90 20.42 7.97
C TYR A 7 17.11 19.59 8.42
N THR A 8 16.93 18.33 8.84
CA THR A 8 18.04 17.45 9.27
C THR A 8 17.97 16.08 8.60
N GLN A 9 19.05 15.32 8.69
CA GLN A 9 19.16 13.95 8.14
C GLN A 9 18.39 12.89 8.95
N LEU A 10 17.58 13.29 9.94
CA LEU A 10 16.67 12.37 10.64
C LEU A 10 15.59 11.79 9.72
N GLN A 11 15.28 12.47 8.60
CA GLN A 11 14.47 11.95 7.51
C GLN A 11 15.26 12.04 6.20
N SER A 12 15.33 10.93 5.47
CA SER A 12 16.03 10.87 4.18
C SER A 12 15.23 10.09 3.15
N THR A 13 15.44 10.41 1.88
CA THR A 13 14.83 9.71 0.75
C THR A 13 15.79 8.65 0.23
N PHE A 14 15.37 7.39 0.24
CA PHE A 14 16.12 6.30 -0.37
C PHE A 14 15.53 5.95 -1.74
N ASN A 15 16.27 6.30 -2.80
CA ASN A 15 15.87 6.00 -4.17
C ASN A 15 16.24 4.55 -4.49
N THR A 16 15.24 3.74 -4.85
CA THR A 16 15.43 2.35 -5.24
C THR A 16 15.50 2.22 -6.76
N ASN A 17 16.54 1.55 -7.27
CA ASN A 17 16.69 1.25 -8.68
C ASN A 17 17.15 -0.21 -8.85
N MET A 18 16.24 -1.10 -9.26
CA MET A 18 16.51 -2.53 -9.40
C MET A 18 17.05 -2.87 -10.79
N VAL A 19 18.34 -2.65 -11.01
CA VAL A 19 19.06 -3.00 -12.26
C VAL A 19 20.04 -4.13 -11.98
N ALA A 20 20.01 -5.18 -12.80
CA ALA A 20 21.04 -6.22 -12.78
C ALA A 20 21.24 -6.82 -14.19
N LEU A 21 22.19 -7.76 -14.30
CA LEU A 21 22.51 -8.43 -15.56
C LEU A 21 21.64 -9.69 -15.74
N ILE A 22 21.00 -9.82 -16.90
CA ILE A 22 20.45 -11.09 -17.39
C ILE A 22 21.17 -11.40 -18.69
N ASP A 23 21.80 -12.57 -18.79
CA ASP A 23 22.56 -13.00 -19.97
C ASP A 23 23.62 -11.95 -20.39
N ASN A 24 24.31 -11.37 -19.41
CA ASN A 24 25.31 -10.30 -19.55
C ASN A 24 24.78 -8.94 -20.08
N GLU A 25 23.46 -8.74 -20.11
CA GLU A 25 22.85 -7.46 -20.49
C GLU A 25 22.21 -6.76 -19.28
N PRO A 26 22.45 -5.45 -19.08
CA PRO A 26 21.83 -4.68 -18.00
C PRO A 26 20.33 -4.49 -18.27
N LYS A 27 19.49 -4.94 -17.35
CA LYS A 27 18.03 -4.82 -17.44
C LYS A 27 17.44 -4.25 -16.15
N LEU A 28 16.52 -3.31 -16.30
CA LEU A 28 15.66 -2.84 -15.21
C LEU A 28 14.59 -3.89 -14.94
N MET A 29 14.49 -4.33 -13.68
CA MET A 29 13.63 -5.45 -13.30
C MET A 29 12.65 -5.08 -12.19
N ASN A 30 11.48 -5.73 -12.22
CA ASN A 30 10.57 -5.75 -11.09
C ASN A 30 10.83 -6.98 -10.20
N LEU A 31 10.27 -6.98 -8.99
CA LEU A 31 10.44 -8.08 -8.03
C LEU A 31 10.04 -9.45 -8.60
N LYS A 32 8.96 -9.50 -9.39
CA LYS A 32 8.49 -10.74 -10.03
C LYS A 32 9.54 -11.34 -10.97
N THR A 33 10.23 -10.49 -11.73
CA THR A 33 11.27 -10.92 -12.69
C THR A 33 12.48 -11.47 -11.93
N VAL A 34 12.93 -10.76 -10.90
CA VAL A 34 14.04 -11.20 -10.04
C VAL A 34 13.75 -12.57 -9.42
N LEU A 35 12.56 -12.77 -8.84
CA LEU A 35 12.17 -14.04 -8.24
C LEU A 35 12.08 -15.18 -9.27
N LYS A 36 11.61 -14.90 -10.48
CA LYS A 36 11.56 -15.89 -11.57
C LYS A 36 12.95 -16.35 -12.00
N GLU A 37 13.87 -15.42 -12.23
CA GLU A 37 15.25 -15.77 -12.62
C GLU A 37 15.96 -16.52 -11.49
N PHE A 38 15.72 -16.14 -10.23
CA PHE A 38 16.25 -16.89 -9.08
C PHE A 38 15.75 -18.35 -9.05
N ILE A 39 14.45 -18.58 -9.25
CA ILE A 39 13.88 -19.93 -9.27
C ILE A 39 14.44 -20.74 -10.45
N LYS A 40 14.51 -20.14 -11.64
CA LYS A 40 15.09 -20.76 -12.84
C LYS A 40 16.54 -21.18 -12.61
N HIS A 41 17.34 -20.31 -11.98
CA HIS A 41 18.71 -20.65 -11.59
C HIS A 41 18.75 -21.80 -10.59
N ARG A 42 17.89 -21.83 -9.55
CA ARG A 42 17.83 -22.96 -8.60
C ARG A 42 17.44 -24.27 -9.26
N GLN A 43 16.49 -24.27 -10.19
CA GLN A 43 16.14 -25.47 -10.96
C GLN A 43 17.37 -26.01 -11.72
N GLN A 44 18.11 -25.14 -12.41
CA GLN A 44 19.33 -25.54 -13.13
C GLN A 44 20.40 -26.12 -12.20
N ILE A 45 20.60 -25.52 -11.03
CA ILE A 45 21.56 -26.02 -10.03
C ILE A 45 21.13 -27.39 -9.50
N ILE A 46 19.85 -27.59 -9.19
CA ILE A 46 19.35 -28.90 -8.74
C ILE A 46 19.56 -29.95 -9.84
N VAL A 47 19.19 -29.66 -11.08
CA VAL A 47 19.40 -30.61 -12.21
C VAL A 47 20.88 -30.97 -12.35
N ARG A 48 21.78 -29.99 -12.36
CA ARG A 48 23.22 -30.24 -12.46
C ARG A 48 23.75 -31.07 -11.30
N ARG A 49 23.31 -30.76 -10.07
CA ARG A 49 23.66 -31.51 -8.86
C ARG A 49 23.17 -32.95 -8.94
N THR A 50 21.92 -33.15 -9.34
CA THR A 50 21.30 -34.48 -9.47
C THR A 50 22.02 -35.30 -10.54
N LEU A 51 22.34 -34.73 -11.71
CA LEU A 51 23.11 -35.40 -12.76
C LEU A 51 24.52 -35.79 -12.28
N HIS A 52 25.17 -34.94 -11.48
CA HIS A 52 26.46 -35.27 -10.88
C HIS A 52 26.36 -36.47 -9.93
N PHE A 53 25.37 -36.48 -9.03
CA PHE A 53 25.13 -37.62 -8.12
C PHE A 53 24.71 -38.88 -8.87
N LEU A 54 23.88 -38.76 -9.90
CA LEU A 54 23.47 -39.87 -10.76
C LEU A 54 24.68 -40.51 -11.42
N GLY A 55 25.57 -39.71 -12.01
CA GLY A 55 26.81 -40.20 -12.63
C GLY A 55 27.73 -40.89 -11.64
N LYS A 56 27.84 -40.38 -10.41
CA LYS A 56 28.63 -41.02 -9.33
C LYS A 56 28.02 -42.36 -8.90
N ASN A 57 26.70 -42.42 -8.71
CA ASN A 57 26.01 -43.64 -8.31
C ASN A 57 26.03 -44.70 -9.42
N LYS A 58 25.82 -44.35 -10.70
CA LYS A 58 25.94 -45.29 -11.83
C LYS A 58 27.33 -45.91 -11.95
N LYS A 59 28.40 -45.13 -11.73
CA LYS A 59 29.77 -45.68 -11.68
C LYS A 59 29.95 -46.68 -10.53
N ARG A 60 29.38 -46.38 -9.36
CA ARG A 60 29.44 -47.25 -8.18
C ARG A 60 28.65 -48.54 -8.38
N GLU A 61 27.43 -48.41 -8.89
CA GLU A 61 26.53 -49.50 -9.24
C GLU A 61 27.17 -50.45 -10.25
N HIS A 62 27.76 -49.93 -11.32
CA HIS A 62 28.50 -50.72 -12.29
C HIS A 62 29.63 -51.56 -11.66
N ILE A 63 30.40 -51.00 -10.71
CA ILE A 63 31.43 -51.77 -9.99
C ILE A 63 30.81 -52.86 -9.11
N LEU A 64 29.76 -52.53 -8.34
CA LEU A 64 29.07 -53.47 -7.46
C LEU A 64 28.42 -54.62 -8.23
N GLN A 65 27.86 -54.36 -9.41
CA GLN A 65 27.36 -55.41 -10.30
C GLN A 65 28.46 -56.38 -10.72
N GLY A 66 29.64 -55.87 -11.12
CA GLY A 66 30.78 -56.71 -11.47
C GLY A 66 31.26 -57.57 -10.31
N LEU A 67 31.36 -56.99 -9.11
CA LEU A 67 31.71 -57.72 -7.88
C LEU A 67 30.67 -58.79 -7.54
N LYS A 68 29.37 -58.51 -7.73
CA LYS A 68 28.31 -59.48 -7.52
C LYS A 68 28.44 -60.68 -8.48
N ILE A 69 28.63 -60.43 -9.78
CA ILE A 69 28.84 -61.48 -10.79
C ILE A 69 30.05 -62.35 -10.41
N ALA A 70 31.13 -61.72 -9.93
CA ALA A 70 32.33 -62.44 -9.51
C ALA A 70 32.10 -63.28 -8.24
N LEU A 71 31.33 -62.80 -7.27
CA LEU A 71 30.98 -63.54 -6.06
C LEU A 71 29.99 -64.68 -6.33
N ASP A 72 29.11 -64.53 -7.31
CA ASP A 72 28.17 -65.57 -7.75
C ASP A 72 28.89 -66.72 -8.48
N ASN A 73 30.00 -66.43 -9.18
CA ASN A 73 30.80 -67.40 -9.95
C ASN A 73 32.23 -67.58 -9.39
N LEU A 74 32.35 -67.60 -8.06
CA LEU A 74 33.64 -67.50 -7.36
C LEU A 74 34.70 -68.51 -7.82
N ASP A 75 34.33 -69.79 -7.87
CA ASP A 75 35.28 -70.87 -8.14
C ASP A 75 35.86 -70.77 -9.55
N GLU A 76 35.04 -70.36 -10.52
CA GLU A 76 35.47 -70.17 -11.91
C GLU A 76 36.40 -68.96 -12.04
N VAL A 77 36.09 -67.86 -11.36
CA VAL A 77 36.93 -66.65 -11.33
C VAL A 77 38.29 -66.96 -10.68
N ILE A 78 38.33 -67.68 -9.55
CA ILE A 78 39.58 -68.07 -8.89
C ILE A 78 40.41 -69.00 -9.79
N LYS A 79 39.76 -69.96 -10.43
CA LYS A 79 40.43 -70.89 -11.37
C LYS A 79 41.05 -70.13 -12.54
N LEU A 80 40.31 -69.21 -13.14
CA LEU A 80 40.77 -68.35 -14.22
C LEU A 80 42.01 -67.54 -13.80
N ILE A 81 41.92 -66.82 -12.68
CA ILE A 81 43.02 -65.98 -12.15
C ILE A 81 44.26 -66.84 -11.86
N ARG A 82 44.11 -68.01 -11.24
CA ARG A 82 45.23 -68.91 -10.91
C ARG A 82 45.87 -69.54 -12.15
N SER A 83 45.10 -69.76 -13.22
CA SER A 83 45.60 -70.31 -14.49
C SER A 83 46.24 -69.27 -15.41
N SER A 84 46.06 -67.98 -15.12
CA SER A 84 46.57 -66.88 -15.93
C SER A 84 48.04 -66.60 -15.62
N ALA A 85 48.83 -66.24 -16.64
CA ALA A 85 50.26 -65.98 -16.49
C ALA A 85 50.56 -64.64 -15.79
N ASP A 86 49.72 -63.63 -16.00
CA ASP A 86 49.83 -62.30 -15.40
C ASP A 86 48.45 -61.64 -15.20
N ALA A 87 48.44 -60.46 -14.57
CA ALA A 87 47.23 -59.72 -14.26
C ALA A 87 46.47 -59.21 -15.52
N GLU A 88 47.17 -58.90 -16.60
CA GLU A 88 46.56 -58.40 -17.86
C GLU A 88 45.83 -59.54 -18.60
N VAL A 89 46.40 -60.74 -18.61
CA VAL A 89 45.77 -61.96 -19.14
C VAL A 89 44.55 -62.33 -18.29
N ALA A 90 44.65 -62.25 -16.96
CA ALA A 90 43.52 -62.50 -16.06
C ALA A 90 42.38 -61.49 -16.28
N LYS A 91 42.71 -60.20 -16.41
CA LYS A 91 41.77 -59.10 -16.70
C LYS A 91 41.04 -59.32 -18.01
N SER A 92 41.78 -59.62 -19.08
CA SER A 92 41.22 -59.92 -20.41
C SER A 92 40.31 -61.16 -20.39
N GLY A 93 40.69 -62.19 -19.62
CA GLY A 93 39.89 -63.40 -19.41
C GLY A 93 38.57 -63.12 -18.68
N LEU A 94 38.60 -62.29 -17.64
CA LEU A 94 37.41 -61.87 -16.89
C LEU A 94 36.43 -61.11 -17.79
N MET A 95 36.95 -60.22 -18.63
CA MET A 95 36.13 -59.47 -19.60
C MET A 95 35.47 -60.39 -20.63
N LYS A 96 36.23 -61.34 -21.20
CA LYS A 96 35.73 -62.22 -22.27
C LYS A 96 34.73 -63.26 -21.77
N ASN A 97 35.00 -63.87 -20.61
CA ASN A 97 34.22 -65.02 -20.13
C ASN A 97 32.98 -64.61 -19.34
N PHE A 98 33.01 -63.48 -18.64
CA PHE A 98 31.91 -63.00 -17.80
C PHE A 98 31.24 -61.73 -18.34
N GLY A 99 31.63 -61.25 -19.53
CA GLY A 99 31.07 -60.04 -20.15
C GLY A 99 31.34 -58.76 -19.36
N LEU A 100 32.40 -58.76 -18.55
CA LEU A 100 32.74 -57.65 -17.66
C LEU A 100 33.47 -56.54 -18.42
N THR A 101 33.30 -55.31 -17.96
CA THR A 101 34.07 -54.16 -18.46
C THR A 101 35.45 -54.11 -17.83
N GLU A 102 36.34 -53.30 -18.42
CA GLU A 102 37.70 -53.11 -17.92
C GLU A 102 37.74 -52.64 -16.45
N ILE A 103 36.86 -51.70 -16.08
CA ILE A 103 36.79 -51.13 -14.72
C ILE A 103 36.29 -52.18 -13.71
N GLN A 104 35.32 -53.01 -14.11
CA GLN A 104 34.82 -54.10 -13.27
C GLN A 104 35.88 -55.19 -13.08
N ALA A 105 36.55 -55.61 -14.16
CA ALA A 105 37.61 -56.60 -14.11
C ALA A 105 38.76 -56.14 -13.20
N GLN A 106 39.17 -54.88 -13.30
CA GLN A 106 40.17 -54.31 -12.40
C GLN A 106 39.69 -54.33 -10.94
N ALA A 107 38.45 -53.93 -10.66
CA ALA A 107 37.90 -53.93 -9.31
C ALA A 107 37.80 -55.35 -8.68
N ILE A 108 37.62 -56.38 -9.51
CA ILE A 108 37.64 -57.79 -9.07
C ILE A 108 39.07 -58.24 -8.74
N LEU A 109 40.05 -57.87 -9.55
CA LEU A 109 41.47 -58.18 -9.28
C LEU A 109 41.98 -57.47 -8.01
N ASP A 110 41.50 -56.24 -7.76
CA ASP A 110 41.84 -55.47 -6.55
C ASP A 110 41.08 -55.94 -5.31
N MET A 111 40.20 -56.94 -5.44
CA MET A 111 39.41 -57.47 -4.32
C MET A 111 40.29 -58.24 -3.33
N GLN A 112 40.07 -57.99 -2.04
CA GLN A 112 40.76 -58.70 -0.96
C GLN A 112 40.01 -59.96 -0.54
N LEU A 113 40.73 -61.04 -0.22
CA LEU A 113 40.16 -62.34 0.19
C LEU A 113 39.16 -62.24 1.37
N ARG A 114 39.29 -61.25 2.26
CA ARG A 114 38.33 -61.03 3.36
C ARG A 114 36.91 -60.71 2.90
N LYS A 115 36.75 -60.16 1.69
CA LYS A 115 35.45 -59.81 1.10
C LYS A 115 34.60 -61.02 0.73
N LEU A 116 35.18 -62.22 0.77
CA LEU A 116 34.52 -63.49 0.48
C LEU A 116 33.64 -63.99 1.63
N ALA A 117 33.80 -63.45 2.83
CA ALA A 117 32.97 -63.81 3.97
C ALA A 117 31.49 -63.50 3.69
N ALA A 118 30.57 -64.38 4.12
CA ALA A 118 29.13 -64.25 3.86
C ALA A 118 28.56 -62.87 4.27
N LEU A 119 29.06 -62.29 5.35
CA LEU A 119 28.66 -60.97 5.84
C LEU A 119 29.13 -59.83 4.90
N GLU A 120 30.32 -59.94 4.30
CA GLU A 120 30.84 -58.95 3.36
C GLU A 120 30.16 -59.04 1.99
N ARG A 121 29.83 -60.25 1.54
CA ARG A 121 28.97 -60.46 0.36
C ARG A 121 27.61 -59.81 0.55
N LYS A 122 26.97 -60.07 1.69
CA LYS A 122 25.66 -59.47 2.00
C LYS A 122 25.73 -57.93 2.01
N LYS A 123 26.80 -57.34 2.57
CA LYS A 123 27.00 -55.88 2.51
C LYS A 123 27.09 -55.34 1.08
N ILE A 124 27.73 -56.05 0.15
CA ILE A 124 27.82 -55.64 -1.26
C ILE A 124 26.44 -55.73 -1.93
N GLU A 125 25.66 -56.76 -1.64
CA GLU A 125 24.30 -56.92 -2.15
C GLU A 125 23.35 -55.86 -1.60
N ASP A 126 23.43 -55.58 -0.29
CA ASP A 126 22.67 -54.52 0.37
C ASP A 126 23.05 -53.13 -0.17
N GLU A 127 24.36 -52.85 -0.33
CA GLU A 127 24.85 -51.59 -0.93
C GLU A 127 24.36 -51.44 -2.37
N LEU A 128 24.42 -52.51 -3.19
CA LEU A 128 23.92 -52.48 -4.56
C LEU A 128 22.43 -52.14 -4.60
N LYS A 129 21.63 -52.74 -3.69
CA LYS A 129 20.19 -52.47 -3.59
C LYS A 129 19.90 -51.01 -3.22
N GLU A 130 20.62 -50.45 -2.26
CA GLU A 130 20.50 -49.04 -1.86
C GLU A 130 20.90 -48.09 -2.99
N VAL A 131 22.00 -48.37 -3.69
CA VAL A 131 22.47 -47.55 -4.81
C VAL A 131 21.47 -47.59 -5.97
N LEU A 132 20.90 -48.76 -6.29
CA LEU A 132 19.85 -48.88 -7.31
C LEU A 132 18.61 -48.06 -6.96
N ALA A 133 18.13 -48.15 -5.72
CA ALA A 133 17.00 -47.34 -5.24
C ALA A 133 17.32 -45.82 -5.33
N THR A 134 18.55 -45.44 -5.02
CA THR A 134 19.01 -44.05 -5.12
C THR A 134 19.06 -43.58 -6.57
N ILE A 135 19.53 -44.42 -7.50
CA ILE A 135 19.57 -44.11 -8.93
C ILE A 135 18.15 -43.90 -9.45
N GLU A 136 17.24 -44.83 -9.16
CA GLU A 136 15.83 -44.72 -9.55
C GLU A 136 15.20 -43.43 -9.04
N ASP A 137 15.48 -43.05 -7.79
CA ASP A 137 14.98 -41.81 -7.21
C ASP A 137 15.53 -40.57 -7.92
N LEU A 138 16.83 -40.53 -8.19
CA LEU A 138 17.49 -39.44 -8.90
C LEU A 138 17.00 -39.32 -10.35
N GLU A 139 16.78 -40.43 -11.05
CA GLU A 139 16.22 -40.43 -12.42
C GLU A 139 14.80 -39.89 -12.43
N ASN A 140 13.96 -40.34 -11.50
CA ASN A 140 12.60 -39.82 -11.32
C ASN A 140 12.60 -38.31 -10.99
N LEU A 141 13.58 -37.83 -10.23
CA LEU A 141 13.73 -36.41 -9.92
C LEU A 141 14.11 -35.57 -11.15
N VAL A 142 15.01 -36.05 -12.01
CA VAL A 142 15.36 -35.35 -13.26
C VAL A 142 14.19 -35.37 -14.26
N ALA A 143 13.43 -36.48 -14.31
CA ALA A 143 12.33 -36.65 -15.26
C ALA A 143 11.10 -35.77 -14.94
N SER A 144 10.89 -35.37 -13.69
CA SER A 144 9.71 -34.61 -13.26
C SER A 144 10.03 -33.15 -12.90
N PRO A 145 9.65 -32.16 -13.74
CA PRO A 145 9.80 -30.74 -13.43
C PRO A 145 9.08 -30.31 -12.15
N GLN A 146 7.96 -30.96 -11.84
CA GLN A 146 7.16 -30.70 -10.64
C GLN A 146 7.91 -31.13 -9.38
N ARG A 147 8.59 -32.28 -9.45
CA ARG A 147 9.38 -32.79 -8.33
C ARG A 147 10.59 -31.89 -8.05
N ILE A 148 11.25 -31.37 -9.09
CA ILE A 148 12.33 -30.38 -8.93
C ILE A 148 11.81 -29.15 -8.18
N LEU A 149 10.64 -28.62 -8.55
CA LEU A 149 10.04 -27.47 -7.86
C LEU A 149 9.68 -27.78 -6.41
N ALA A 150 9.20 -28.98 -6.11
CA ALA A 150 8.96 -29.42 -4.73
C ALA A 150 10.28 -29.43 -3.93
N THR A 151 11.34 -30.01 -4.48
CA THR A 151 12.66 -30.00 -3.82
C THR A 151 13.20 -28.59 -3.61
N VAL A 152 13.04 -27.68 -4.58
CA VAL A 152 13.41 -26.25 -4.40
C VAL A 152 12.65 -25.65 -3.21
N LYS A 153 11.35 -25.93 -3.11
CA LYS A 153 10.51 -25.41 -2.03
C LYS A 153 10.97 -25.92 -0.67
N ASP A 154 11.22 -27.22 -0.56
CA ASP A 154 11.62 -27.85 0.70
C ASP A 154 12.98 -27.31 1.17
N GLU A 155 13.97 -27.20 0.28
CA GLU A 155 15.27 -26.58 0.59
C GLU A 155 15.13 -25.12 1.04
N LEU A 156 14.25 -24.34 0.42
CA LEU A 156 14.01 -22.95 0.80
C LEU A 156 13.32 -22.82 2.15
N LEU A 157 12.45 -23.78 2.52
CA LEU A 157 11.84 -23.83 3.84
C LEU A 157 12.86 -24.16 4.93
N GLU A 158 13.74 -25.14 4.69
CA GLU A 158 14.84 -25.45 5.60
C GLU A 158 15.77 -24.24 5.80
N LEU A 159 16.10 -23.51 4.73
CA LEU A 159 16.91 -22.29 4.82
C LEU A 159 16.19 -21.19 5.61
N LYS A 160 14.87 -21.06 5.45
CA LYS A 160 14.07 -20.11 6.22
C LYS A 160 14.07 -20.46 7.71
N GLU A 161 13.97 -21.73 8.06
CA GLU A 161 14.02 -22.16 9.48
C GLU A 161 15.40 -21.94 10.08
N LYS A 162 16.46 -22.22 9.32
CA LYS A 162 17.83 -22.10 9.80
C LYS A 162 18.34 -20.65 9.90
N PHE A 163 17.90 -19.77 9.00
CA PHE A 163 18.44 -18.41 8.86
C PHE A 163 17.39 -17.29 8.97
N GLY A 164 16.15 -17.60 9.34
CA GLY A 164 15.09 -16.61 9.50
C GLY A 164 15.27 -15.74 10.74
N ASP A 165 14.95 -14.45 10.62
CA ASP A 165 15.02 -13.45 11.69
C ASP A 165 13.73 -12.62 11.80
N ALA A 166 13.57 -11.93 12.94
CA ALA A 166 12.45 -11.02 13.15
C ALA A 166 12.71 -9.69 12.41
N ARG A 167 11.66 -9.08 11.87
CA ARG A 167 11.77 -7.79 11.19
C ARG A 167 12.20 -6.69 12.17
N ILE A 168 13.31 -6.02 11.85
CA ILE A 168 13.85 -4.90 12.63
C ILE A 168 13.09 -3.59 12.35
N THR A 169 12.65 -3.39 11.11
CA THR A 169 11.98 -2.15 10.67
C THR A 169 10.46 -2.19 10.87
N LYS A 170 9.86 -1.03 11.15
CA LYS A 170 8.40 -0.87 11.18
C LYS A 170 7.94 -0.06 9.96
N VAL A 171 7.03 -0.62 9.17
CA VAL A 171 6.44 0.07 8.01
C VAL A 171 5.11 0.67 8.44
N VAL A 172 5.01 1.99 8.35
CA VAL A 172 3.77 2.74 8.63
C VAL A 172 3.12 3.09 7.29
N LYS A 173 1.82 2.77 7.14
CA LYS A 173 1.09 2.88 5.86
C LYS A 173 0.84 4.34 5.43
N SER A 174 0.85 5.28 6.37
CA SER A 174 0.75 6.71 6.10
C SER A 174 2.09 7.24 5.59
N LYS A 175 2.07 8.09 4.55
CA LYS A 175 3.23 8.92 4.21
C LYS A 175 3.56 9.76 5.46
N LEU A 176 4.72 9.52 6.09
CA LEU A 176 5.26 10.50 7.03
C LEU A 176 5.72 11.71 6.22
N GLY A 177 5.01 12.83 6.34
CA GLY A 177 5.51 14.11 5.84
C GLY A 177 4.96 14.61 4.51
N GLU A 178 3.73 14.28 4.11
CA GLU A 178 2.92 15.37 3.54
C GLU A 178 2.49 16.23 4.74
N ILE A 179 3.41 17.07 5.21
CA ILE A 179 3.05 18.24 6.01
C ILE A 179 2.22 19.06 5.03
N GLU A 180 0.89 19.00 5.13
CA GLU A 180 0.07 19.97 4.43
C GLU A 180 0.50 21.35 4.92
N ASP A 181 0.57 22.38 4.05
CA ASP A 181 0.99 23.72 4.49
C ASP A 181 0.17 24.21 5.71
N GLY A 182 -1.07 23.71 5.86
CA GLY A 182 -1.93 23.91 7.03
C GLY A 182 -1.39 23.37 8.36
N ASP A 183 -0.58 22.31 8.37
CA ASP A 183 0.02 21.74 9.59
C ASP A 183 1.13 22.64 10.17
N LEU A 184 1.64 23.60 9.38
CA LEU A 184 2.55 24.64 9.84
C LEU A 184 1.81 25.86 10.41
N ILE A 185 0.50 25.95 10.18
CA ILE A 185 -0.32 27.09 10.59
C ILE A 185 -0.83 26.84 12.00
N PRO A 186 -0.54 27.72 12.98
CA PRO A 186 -1.01 27.54 14.33
C PRO A 186 -2.53 27.64 14.38
N ASN A 187 -3.17 26.73 15.13
CA ASN A 187 -4.62 26.74 15.32
C ASN A 187 -5.05 27.84 16.29
N GLU A 188 -5.17 29.06 15.78
CA GLU A 188 -5.55 30.26 16.54
C GLU A 188 -6.97 30.73 16.21
N LYS A 189 -7.59 31.43 17.18
CA LYS A 189 -8.87 32.10 16.98
C LYS A 189 -8.71 33.33 16.08
N CYS A 190 -9.67 33.51 15.20
CA CYS A 190 -9.71 34.59 14.23
C CYS A 190 -11.15 35.00 13.91
N ILE A 191 -11.27 36.15 13.26
CA ILE A 191 -12.55 36.70 12.81
C ILE A 191 -12.51 36.79 11.30
N ILE A 192 -13.53 36.25 10.64
CA ILE A 192 -13.74 36.40 9.20
C ILE A 192 -14.89 37.37 8.97
N THR A 193 -14.65 38.34 8.09
CA THR A 193 -15.65 39.33 7.68
C THR A 193 -15.85 39.25 6.17
N ILE A 194 -17.12 39.28 5.75
CA ILE A 194 -17.51 39.31 4.34
C ILE A 194 -18.40 40.54 4.09
N SER A 195 -18.10 41.29 3.04
CA SER A 195 -18.96 42.38 2.57
C SER A 195 -19.96 41.91 1.52
N ARG A 196 -21.04 42.68 1.32
CA ARG A 196 -22.07 42.36 0.33
C ARG A 196 -21.54 42.33 -1.09
N SER A 197 -20.50 43.11 -1.40
CA SER A 197 -19.82 43.04 -2.69
C SER A 197 -18.86 41.84 -2.84
N GLY A 198 -18.79 40.96 -1.84
CA GLY A 198 -18.04 39.70 -1.90
C GLY A 198 -16.57 39.82 -1.52
N TYR A 199 -16.16 40.85 -0.77
CA TYR A 199 -14.81 40.94 -0.23
C TYR A 199 -14.71 40.21 1.10
N ILE A 200 -13.70 39.36 1.24
CA ILE A 200 -13.40 38.58 2.44
C ILE A 200 -12.04 38.97 3.02
N LYS A 201 -11.94 38.94 4.35
CA LYS A 201 -10.66 38.99 5.06
C LYS A 201 -10.72 38.25 6.39
N ARG A 202 -9.54 37.85 6.86
CA ARG A 202 -9.30 37.32 8.20
C ARG A 202 -8.63 38.38 9.07
N LEU A 203 -9.05 38.46 10.32
CA LEU A 203 -8.49 39.33 11.36
C LEU A 203 -8.12 38.47 12.57
N LYS A 204 -7.08 38.86 13.31
CA LYS A 204 -6.80 38.26 14.61
C LYS A 204 -7.92 38.60 15.61
N GLU A 205 -8.22 37.72 16.54
CA GLU A 205 -9.26 37.96 17.58
C GLU A 205 -9.00 39.27 18.35
N ASP A 206 -7.74 39.53 18.70
CA ASP A 206 -7.30 40.74 19.44
C ASP A 206 -7.49 42.06 18.69
N THR A 207 -7.90 42.02 17.42
CA THR A 207 -8.12 43.22 16.59
C THR A 207 -9.30 44.06 17.10
N TYR A 208 -10.31 43.42 17.70
CA TYR A 208 -11.46 44.08 18.30
C TYR A 208 -11.46 43.85 19.81
N LYS A 209 -10.86 44.77 20.57
CA LYS A 209 -10.90 44.71 22.03
C LYS A 209 -12.33 44.89 22.53
N THR A 210 -12.74 44.02 23.44
CA THR A 210 -14.00 44.16 24.19
C THR A 210 -14.00 45.50 24.93
N GLN A 211 -14.88 46.42 24.55
CA GLN A 211 -15.10 47.66 25.27
C GLN A 211 -16.37 47.56 26.11
N GLY A 212 -16.35 48.14 27.32
CA GLY A 212 -17.54 48.27 28.15
C GLY A 212 -18.57 49.24 27.55
N ARG A 213 -19.78 49.30 28.12
CA ARG A 213 -20.80 50.28 27.72
C ARG A 213 -20.26 51.71 27.91
N GLY A 214 -20.37 52.56 26.90
CA GLY A 214 -19.93 53.97 26.94
C GLY A 214 -18.57 54.28 26.30
N GLY A 215 -17.88 53.29 25.71
CA GLY A 215 -16.64 53.52 24.97
C GLY A 215 -16.85 54.16 23.58
N VAL A 216 -15.87 54.96 23.13
CA VAL A 216 -15.85 55.51 21.76
C VAL A 216 -15.59 54.38 20.77
N GLY A 217 -16.55 54.10 19.89
CA GLY A 217 -16.50 53.00 18.92
C GLY A 217 -15.28 53.03 18.01
N VAL A 218 -14.70 51.86 17.78
CA VAL A 218 -13.47 51.68 16.99
C VAL A 218 -13.82 51.58 15.50
N LYS A 219 -13.50 52.61 14.69
CA LYS A 219 -13.84 52.70 13.24
C LYS A 219 -13.40 51.47 12.44
N GLY A 220 -14.30 50.60 11.98
CA GLY A 220 -13.98 49.32 11.32
C GLY A 220 -13.24 49.40 9.97
N GLN A 221 -13.75 48.67 8.98
CA GLN A 221 -13.14 48.53 7.65
C GLN A 221 -13.40 49.74 6.76
N THR A 222 -12.43 50.13 5.92
CA THR A 222 -12.71 50.99 4.76
C THR A 222 -13.39 50.13 3.69
N LEU A 223 -14.60 50.48 3.30
CA LEU A 223 -15.40 49.74 2.32
C LEU A 223 -15.21 50.34 0.90
N LYS A 224 -15.67 49.64 -0.13
CA LYS A 224 -15.88 50.26 -1.45
C LYS A 224 -17.07 51.23 -1.34
N GLU A 225 -17.17 52.20 -2.24
CA GLU A 225 -18.36 53.06 -2.31
C GLU A 225 -19.63 52.20 -2.36
N GLU A 226 -20.60 52.52 -1.50
CA GLU A 226 -21.88 51.80 -1.33
C GLU A 226 -21.82 50.33 -0.85
N ASP A 227 -20.66 49.87 -0.34
CA ASP A 227 -20.53 48.52 0.22
C ASP A 227 -20.76 48.51 1.74
N VAL A 228 -21.27 47.38 2.26
CA VAL A 228 -21.59 47.17 3.68
C VAL A 228 -21.07 45.81 4.11
N ILE A 229 -20.61 45.70 5.36
CA ILE A 229 -20.29 44.40 5.96
C ILE A 229 -21.58 43.62 6.12
N ASP A 230 -21.65 42.45 5.49
CA ASP A 230 -22.81 41.59 5.49
C ASP A 230 -22.74 40.61 6.67
N THR A 231 -21.62 39.89 6.78
CA THR A 231 -21.47 38.82 7.77
C THR A 231 -20.13 38.91 8.51
N ILE A 232 -20.18 38.65 9.82
CA ILE A 232 -19.01 38.50 10.71
C ILE A 232 -19.13 37.15 11.42
N LYS A 233 -18.07 36.33 11.38
CA LYS A 233 -18.00 35.06 12.12
C LYS A 233 -16.66 34.96 12.86
N THR A 234 -16.72 34.45 14.08
CA THR A 234 -15.54 34.05 14.85
C THR A 234 -15.31 32.56 14.65
N CYS A 235 -14.07 32.16 14.36
CA CYS A 235 -13.70 30.77 14.13
C CYS A 235 -12.23 30.54 14.44
N ASN A 236 -11.79 29.29 14.41
CA ASN A 236 -10.38 28.97 14.39
C ASN A 236 -9.85 28.95 12.96
N THR A 237 -8.56 29.21 12.81
CA THR A 237 -7.84 29.10 11.52
C THR A 237 -8.04 27.75 10.85
N HIS A 238 -8.17 26.67 11.64
CA HIS A 238 -8.39 25.32 11.12
C HIS A 238 -9.83 24.97 10.77
N ASP A 239 -10.79 25.85 11.04
CA ASP A 239 -12.19 25.59 10.70
C ASP A 239 -12.44 25.71 9.20
N TRP A 240 -13.52 25.08 8.74
CA TRP A 240 -13.99 25.15 7.36
C TRP A 240 -14.94 26.33 7.17
N ALA A 241 -14.58 27.23 6.25
CA ALA A 241 -15.43 28.30 5.74
C ALA A 241 -16.28 27.76 4.57
N LEU A 242 -17.60 27.70 4.74
CA LEU A 242 -18.54 27.25 3.71
C LEU A 242 -19.31 28.45 3.13
N PHE A 243 -19.37 28.51 1.81
CA PHE A 243 -20.00 29.59 1.05
C PHE A 243 -21.12 29.04 0.19
N PHE A 244 -22.35 29.48 0.44
CA PHE A 244 -23.54 29.06 -0.29
C PHE A 244 -23.99 30.16 -1.22
N THR A 245 -24.33 29.78 -2.45
CA THR A 245 -24.75 30.72 -3.49
C THR A 245 -26.27 30.73 -3.67
N ASN A 246 -26.79 31.83 -4.20
CA ASN A 246 -28.19 31.98 -4.59
C ASN A 246 -28.71 30.89 -5.53
N ARG A 247 -27.81 30.26 -6.32
CA ARG A 247 -28.12 29.14 -7.22
C ARG A 247 -28.00 27.76 -6.56
N GLY A 248 -27.82 27.68 -5.25
CA GLY A 248 -27.82 26.40 -4.52
C GLY A 248 -26.52 25.60 -4.60
N LYS A 249 -25.40 26.21 -5.01
CA LYS A 249 -24.06 25.60 -4.89
C LYS A 249 -23.39 25.98 -3.58
N VAL A 250 -22.52 25.09 -3.11
CA VAL A 250 -21.64 25.31 -1.96
C VAL A 250 -20.18 25.15 -2.36
N TYR A 251 -19.35 26.02 -1.80
CA TYR A 251 -17.88 26.00 -1.90
C TYR A 251 -17.29 25.94 -0.49
N LYS A 252 -16.06 25.43 -0.35
CA LYS A 252 -15.32 25.45 0.92
C LYS A 252 -13.92 26.00 0.77
N LEU A 253 -13.45 26.66 1.83
CA LEU A 253 -12.05 27.02 2.06
C LEU A 253 -11.70 26.70 3.51
N ARG A 254 -10.42 26.53 3.80
CA ARG A 254 -9.92 26.59 5.18
C ARG A 254 -9.86 28.05 5.62
N ALA A 255 -10.19 28.33 6.87
CA ALA A 255 -10.17 29.69 7.38
C ALA A 255 -8.78 30.35 7.24
N TRP A 256 -7.69 29.59 7.36
CA TRP A 256 -6.33 30.10 7.16
C TRP A 256 -5.99 30.50 5.70
N GLU A 257 -6.71 29.97 4.70
CA GLU A 257 -6.52 30.35 3.28
C GLU A 257 -7.06 31.76 3.00
N VAL A 258 -7.92 32.27 3.90
CA VAL A 258 -8.38 33.65 3.85
C VAL A 258 -7.24 34.57 4.30
N PRO A 259 -6.83 35.55 3.46
CA PRO A 259 -5.74 36.45 3.79
C PRO A 259 -5.97 37.20 5.10
N GLU A 260 -4.97 37.14 5.96
CA GLU A 260 -4.93 37.97 7.16
C GLU A 260 -4.55 39.40 6.78
N THR A 261 -5.37 40.36 7.19
CA THR A 261 -5.12 41.77 6.85
C THR A 261 -5.37 42.68 8.04
N ASN A 262 -4.93 43.93 7.95
CA ASN A 262 -5.20 44.91 8.98
C ASN A 262 -6.69 45.30 9.01
N ARG A 263 -7.18 45.73 10.18
CA ARG A 263 -8.57 46.14 10.44
C ARG A 263 -9.17 47.09 9.39
N THR A 264 -8.39 48.06 8.90
CA THR A 264 -8.81 49.07 7.91
C THR A 264 -8.88 48.55 6.47
N SER A 265 -8.26 47.41 6.17
CA SER A 265 -8.13 46.88 4.80
C SER A 265 -9.46 46.42 4.22
N LYS A 266 -9.64 46.62 2.92
CA LYS A 266 -10.82 46.17 2.15
C LYS A 266 -10.95 44.64 2.03
N GLY A 267 -9.88 43.90 2.26
CA GLY A 267 -9.83 42.46 2.01
C GLY A 267 -9.65 42.12 0.53
N THR A 268 -9.90 40.88 0.17
CA THR A 268 -9.73 40.34 -1.19
C THR A 268 -11.07 39.81 -1.71
N ALA A 269 -11.34 39.92 -3.01
CA ALA A 269 -12.60 39.44 -3.58
C ALA A 269 -12.68 37.90 -3.55
N LEU A 270 -13.84 37.34 -3.15
CA LEU A 270 -14.08 35.90 -3.03
C LEU A 270 -13.93 35.13 -4.34
N VAL A 271 -14.21 35.78 -5.47
CA VAL A 271 -14.01 35.24 -6.83
C VAL A 271 -12.56 34.87 -7.14
N ASN A 272 -11.58 35.39 -6.38
CA ASN A 272 -10.17 35.02 -6.53
C ASN A 272 -9.85 33.64 -5.92
N PHE A 273 -10.67 33.18 -4.97
CA PHE A 273 -10.47 31.91 -4.26
C PHE A 273 -11.47 30.84 -4.71
N LEU A 274 -12.66 31.27 -5.13
CA LEU A 274 -13.78 30.41 -5.48
C LEU A 274 -14.12 30.54 -6.96
N SER A 275 -14.29 29.42 -7.66
CA SER A 275 -14.70 29.38 -9.07
C SER A 275 -16.21 29.65 -9.24
N ILE A 276 -16.66 30.81 -8.77
CA ILE A 276 -18.07 31.24 -8.80
C ILE A 276 -18.46 31.59 -10.25
N SER A 277 -19.61 31.07 -10.71
CA SER A 277 -20.07 31.33 -12.07
C SER A 277 -20.65 32.74 -12.22
N ALA A 278 -20.66 33.30 -13.45
CA ALA A 278 -21.23 34.61 -13.71
C ALA A 278 -22.73 34.67 -13.29
N GLY A 279 -23.06 35.65 -12.43
CA GLY A 279 -24.40 35.83 -11.86
C GLY A 279 -24.74 34.91 -10.69
N GLU A 280 -23.78 34.15 -10.15
CA GLU A 280 -23.89 33.55 -8.81
C GLU A 280 -23.43 34.57 -7.75
N GLN A 281 -24.20 34.70 -6.67
CA GLN A 281 -23.88 35.54 -5.51
C GLN A 281 -23.89 34.68 -4.25
N ILE A 282 -23.07 35.05 -3.26
CA ILE A 282 -23.02 34.35 -1.97
C ILE A 282 -24.18 34.86 -1.12
N GLU A 283 -25.06 33.95 -0.72
CA GLU A 283 -26.25 34.23 0.10
C GLU A 283 -26.05 33.86 1.55
N ALA A 284 -25.21 32.87 1.83
CA ALA A 284 -24.93 32.47 3.20
C ALA A 284 -23.47 32.06 3.38
N PHE A 285 -22.95 32.45 4.54
CA PHE A 285 -21.61 32.10 5.00
C PHE A 285 -21.69 31.47 6.39
N MET A 286 -21.07 30.31 6.53
CA MET A 286 -20.99 29.59 7.79
C MET A 286 -19.58 29.05 8.01
N VAL A 287 -19.23 28.88 9.27
CA VAL A 287 -17.97 28.25 9.67
C VAL A 287 -18.29 27.02 10.49
N VAL A 288 -17.60 25.91 10.19
CA VAL A 288 -17.84 24.59 10.76
C VAL A 288 -16.52 24.00 11.20
N THR A 289 -16.45 23.45 12.41
CA THR A 289 -15.24 22.77 12.89
C THR A 289 -15.03 21.46 12.13
N PRO A 290 -13.78 20.97 11.98
CA PRO A 290 -13.53 19.69 11.32
C PRO A 290 -14.28 18.52 11.95
N GLU A 291 -14.42 18.53 13.29
CA GLU A 291 -15.16 17.51 14.04
C GLU A 291 -16.66 17.53 13.72
N LEU A 292 -17.26 18.72 13.70
CA LEU A 292 -18.68 18.89 13.38
C LEU A 292 -18.98 18.48 11.93
N MET A 293 -18.04 18.71 11.01
CA MET A 293 -18.14 18.30 9.61
C MET A 293 -18.30 16.79 9.41
N LEU A 294 -17.83 15.99 10.36
CA LEU A 294 -17.91 14.51 10.37
C LEU A 294 -19.09 13.99 11.19
N ASN A 295 -19.83 14.88 11.87
CA ASN A 295 -20.95 14.48 12.70
C ASN A 295 -22.15 14.06 11.84
N LYS A 296 -22.62 12.82 12.04
CA LYS A 296 -23.76 12.24 11.32
C LYS A 296 -25.11 12.79 11.77
N ASP A 297 -25.18 13.32 12.99
CA ASP A 297 -26.39 13.86 13.61
C ASP A 297 -26.49 15.38 13.46
N ALA A 298 -25.55 15.99 12.73
CA ALA A 298 -25.60 17.39 12.33
C ALA A 298 -26.15 17.54 10.91
N PHE A 299 -26.95 18.57 10.69
CA PHE A 299 -27.61 18.83 9.42
C PHE A 299 -27.38 20.26 8.95
N ILE A 300 -27.37 20.47 7.63
CA ILE A 300 -27.57 21.79 7.03
C ILE A 300 -29.04 21.95 6.67
N VAL A 301 -29.63 23.04 7.13
CA VAL A 301 -30.99 23.47 6.81
C VAL A 301 -30.92 24.59 5.78
N PHE A 302 -31.67 24.40 4.70
CA PHE A 302 -31.82 25.34 3.59
C PHE A 302 -33.23 25.90 3.59
N GLY A 303 -33.35 27.21 3.35
CA GLY A 303 -34.60 27.91 3.08
C GLY A 303 -34.50 28.66 1.77
N THR A 304 -35.56 28.58 0.96
CA THR A 304 -35.65 29.25 -0.35
C THR A 304 -36.64 30.41 -0.32
N ALA A 305 -36.57 31.29 -1.32
CA ALA A 305 -37.49 32.43 -1.46
C ALA A 305 -38.95 32.00 -1.59
N LYS A 306 -39.22 30.86 -2.24
CA LYS A 306 -40.58 30.31 -2.38
C LYS A 306 -41.06 29.49 -1.16
N GLY A 307 -40.30 29.48 -0.06
CA GLY A 307 -40.70 28.83 1.18
C GLY A 307 -40.42 27.33 1.25
N VAL A 308 -39.64 26.78 0.32
CA VAL A 308 -39.18 25.38 0.39
C VAL A 308 -38.08 25.26 1.44
N ILE A 309 -38.27 24.33 2.37
CA ILE A 309 -37.26 23.92 3.36
C ILE A 309 -36.67 22.59 2.94
N LYS A 310 -35.35 22.47 3.09
CA LYS A 310 -34.65 21.21 2.92
C LYS A 310 -33.63 21.02 4.03
N LYS A 311 -33.48 19.78 4.49
CA LYS A 311 -32.45 19.38 5.45
C LYS A 311 -31.56 18.31 4.81
N THR A 312 -30.23 18.47 4.89
CA THR A 312 -29.27 17.48 4.38
C THR A 312 -28.21 17.22 5.45
N ALA A 313 -27.78 15.97 5.60
CA ALA A 313 -26.76 15.63 6.60
C ALA A 313 -25.45 16.38 6.31
N LEU A 314 -24.84 16.94 7.35
CA LEU A 314 -23.64 17.76 7.22
C LEU A 314 -22.48 16.97 6.61
N VAL A 315 -22.34 15.68 6.97
CA VAL A 315 -21.35 14.76 6.41
C VAL A 315 -21.37 14.64 4.87
N GLU A 316 -22.51 14.92 4.20
CA GLU A 316 -22.56 14.94 2.72
C GLU A 316 -21.72 16.06 2.09
N PHE A 317 -21.26 17.01 2.89
CA PHE A 317 -20.43 18.15 2.49
C PHE A 317 -18.97 18.00 2.92
N GLU A 318 -18.54 16.83 3.40
CA GLU A 318 -17.14 16.58 3.79
C GLU A 318 -16.20 16.82 2.59
N ASN A 319 -16.58 16.31 1.42
CA ASN A 319 -15.76 16.28 0.21
C ASN A 319 -16.29 17.23 -0.87
N ILE A 320 -16.03 18.53 -0.70
CA ILE A 320 -16.33 19.58 -1.70
C ILE A 320 -15.10 19.84 -2.59
N ARG A 321 -15.29 19.81 -3.91
CA ARG A 321 -14.25 20.13 -4.90
C ARG A 321 -14.05 21.66 -4.99
N THR A 322 -12.92 22.11 -5.53
CA THR A 322 -12.65 23.55 -5.77
C THR A 322 -13.69 24.21 -6.67
N SER A 323 -14.27 23.47 -7.61
CA SER A 323 -15.39 23.89 -8.46
C SER A 323 -16.73 24.05 -7.71
N GLY A 324 -16.77 23.76 -6.41
CA GLY A 324 -17.99 23.62 -5.64
C GLY A 324 -18.80 22.38 -6.00
N ILE A 325 -19.87 22.15 -5.22
CA ILE A 325 -20.85 21.09 -5.47
C ILE A 325 -22.27 21.65 -5.32
N ALA A 326 -23.26 20.99 -5.93
CA ALA A 326 -24.66 21.30 -5.66
C ALA A 326 -25.01 20.95 -4.21
N ALA A 327 -25.64 21.88 -3.50
CA ALA A 327 -26.14 21.73 -2.12
C ALA A 327 -27.65 21.51 -2.07
N ILE A 328 -28.38 22.18 -2.97
CA ILE A 328 -29.83 22.06 -3.14
C ILE A 328 -30.18 22.22 -4.63
N LYS A 329 -31.20 21.49 -5.10
CA LYS A 329 -31.80 21.73 -6.41
C LYS A 329 -32.90 22.77 -6.27
N LEU A 330 -32.81 23.87 -7.01
CA LEU A 330 -33.81 24.94 -6.98
C LEU A 330 -34.85 24.75 -8.09
N ASN A 331 -36.09 25.14 -7.79
CA ASN A 331 -37.16 25.21 -8.79
C ASN A 331 -36.97 26.42 -9.70
N ASP A 332 -37.63 26.42 -10.85
CA ASP A 332 -37.54 27.55 -11.79
C ASP A 332 -38.04 28.85 -11.14
N GLY A 333 -37.26 29.92 -11.28
CA GLY A 333 -37.48 31.21 -10.61
C GLY A 333 -37.41 31.20 -9.08
N ASP A 334 -36.81 30.18 -8.46
CA ASP A 334 -36.53 30.13 -7.01
C ASP A 334 -35.06 30.46 -6.72
N SER A 335 -34.77 30.89 -5.49
CA SER A 335 -33.42 31.22 -5.04
C SER A 335 -33.21 30.76 -3.60
N LEU A 336 -31.99 30.34 -3.29
CA LEU A 336 -31.60 30.08 -1.91
C LEU A 336 -31.53 31.41 -1.14
N THR A 337 -32.12 31.48 0.05
CA THR A 337 -32.17 32.71 0.87
C THR A 337 -31.64 32.53 2.27
N TYR A 338 -31.65 31.30 2.80
CA TYR A 338 -31.18 31.01 4.16
C TYR A 338 -30.46 29.68 4.22
N VAL A 339 -29.33 29.66 4.91
CA VAL A 339 -28.60 28.43 5.26
C VAL A 339 -28.10 28.53 6.68
N ASN A 340 -28.33 27.49 7.46
CA ASN A 340 -27.70 27.33 8.76
C ASN A 340 -27.49 25.86 9.07
N TYR A 341 -26.57 25.54 9.99
CA TYR A 341 -26.49 24.17 10.50
C TYR A 341 -27.32 24.01 11.76
N LEU A 342 -27.69 22.77 12.01
CA LEU A 342 -28.43 22.33 13.17
C LEU A 342 -27.73 21.11 13.74
N ASP A 343 -27.37 21.22 15.01
CA ASP A 343 -26.83 20.16 15.86
C ASP A 343 -27.78 19.92 17.04
N GLY A 344 -28.12 18.65 17.27
CA GLY A 344 -29.07 18.25 18.30
C GLY A 344 -30.54 18.58 17.98
N ASP A 345 -31.40 18.45 18.99
CA ASP A 345 -32.83 18.67 18.88
C ASP A 345 -33.17 20.17 18.99
N LYS A 346 -33.56 20.77 17.86
CA LYS A 346 -33.88 22.20 17.74
C LYS A 346 -35.09 22.41 16.83
N ASP A 347 -35.83 23.48 17.09
CA ASP A 347 -36.93 23.90 16.22
C ASP A 347 -36.42 24.77 15.06
N ILE A 348 -37.10 24.66 13.92
CA ILE A 348 -36.93 25.53 12.77
C ILE A 348 -38.08 26.53 12.76
N MET A 349 -37.76 27.82 12.64
CA MET A 349 -38.75 28.89 12.49
C MET A 349 -38.53 29.62 11.17
N MET A 350 -39.60 29.77 10.40
CA MET A 350 -39.62 30.61 9.20
C MET A 350 -40.57 31.77 9.38
N VAL A 351 -40.21 32.92 8.82
CA VAL A 351 -41.00 34.15 8.86
C VAL A 351 -41.01 34.77 7.46
N THR A 352 -42.18 35.20 7.02
CA THR A 352 -42.37 35.89 5.72
C THR A 352 -42.45 37.41 5.92
N ALA A 353 -42.26 38.17 4.85
CA ALA A 353 -42.40 39.64 4.88
C ALA A 353 -43.80 40.11 5.28
N LEU A 354 -44.84 39.28 5.11
CA LEU A 354 -46.22 39.57 5.51
C LEU A 354 -46.53 39.17 6.96
N GLY A 355 -45.52 38.80 7.74
CA GLY A 355 -45.68 38.46 9.16
C GLY A 355 -46.24 37.06 9.43
N MET A 356 -46.44 36.22 8.39
CA MET A 356 -46.74 34.80 8.62
C MET A 356 -45.50 34.10 9.16
N SER A 357 -45.68 33.25 10.16
CA SER A 357 -44.61 32.42 10.71
C SER A 357 -45.06 30.99 10.96
N ILE A 358 -44.11 30.07 10.86
CA ILE A 358 -44.28 28.66 11.21
C ILE A 358 -43.07 28.24 12.04
N ARG A 359 -43.32 27.47 13.10
CA ARG A 359 -42.29 26.85 13.95
C ARG A 359 -42.63 25.38 14.09
N PHE A 360 -41.67 24.51 13.84
CA PHE A 360 -41.83 23.07 13.92
C PHE A 360 -40.50 22.42 14.32
N ASN A 361 -40.55 21.19 14.82
CA ASN A 361 -39.35 20.48 15.24
C ASN A 361 -38.56 20.03 14.01
N HIS A 362 -37.23 20.09 14.04
CA HIS A 362 -36.44 19.70 12.87
C HIS A 362 -36.71 18.26 12.38
N GLU A 363 -37.18 17.35 13.25
CA GLU A 363 -37.54 15.98 12.92
C GLU A 363 -38.73 15.89 11.94
N ASP A 364 -39.65 16.87 11.97
CA ASP A 364 -40.79 16.93 11.04
C ASP A 364 -40.33 17.16 9.58
N ALA A 365 -39.11 17.66 9.38
CA ALA A 365 -38.45 17.75 8.08
C ALA A 365 -37.47 16.59 7.87
N ARG A 366 -37.85 15.61 7.05
CA ARG A 366 -37.01 14.46 6.73
C ARG A 366 -35.70 14.89 6.03
N PRO A 367 -34.52 14.35 6.43
CA PRO A 367 -33.28 14.62 5.72
C PRO A 367 -33.30 14.00 4.32
N MET A 368 -32.80 14.76 3.34
CA MET A 368 -32.70 14.39 1.94
C MET A 368 -31.28 14.63 1.42
N GLY A 369 -30.87 13.88 0.40
CA GLY A 369 -29.55 14.04 -0.23
C GLY A 369 -29.39 15.37 -0.97
N ARG A 370 -28.16 15.80 -1.22
CA ARG A 370 -27.82 17.13 -1.80
C ARG A 370 -28.61 17.56 -3.05
N VAL A 371 -28.83 16.68 -4.03
CA VAL A 371 -29.46 17.04 -5.34
C VAL A 371 -30.96 16.70 -5.41
N ALA A 372 -31.55 16.33 -4.28
CA ALA A 372 -33.00 16.13 -4.17
C ALA A 372 -33.79 17.43 -4.32
#